data_AF-A0A4R4D5L1-F1
#
_entry.id   AF-A0A4R4D5L1-F1
#
_cell.length_a   1.000
_cell.length_b   1.000
_cell.length_c   1.000
_cell.angle_alpha   90.00
_cell.angle_beta   90.00
_cell.angle_gamma   90.00
#
_symmetry.space_group_name_H-M   'P 1'
#
loop_
_entity.id
_entity.type
_entity.pdbx_description
1 polymer ?
#
loop_
_entity_poly.entity_id
_entity_poly.type
_entity_poly.pdbx_seq_one_letter_code
_entity_poly.pdbx_strand_id
1 'polypeptide(L)'
;MRRRQLNSAVHRRRNALLLLDDGWTAERVAEALFIEAETVREHRRLHAAEGRAGIGRLACAGHAPVLTAEQGTMLRRSRRRGST
;
A
#
# COMPACT_ATOMS: atom_id res chain seq x y z
N MET A 1 7.71 -5.80 -22.60
CA MET A 1 7.61 -4.44 -22.00
C MET A 1 7.08 -4.55 -20.56
N ARG A 2 7.88 -4.24 -19.54
CA ARG A 2 7.39 -4.09 -18.16
C ARG A 2 6.65 -2.75 -18.06
N ARG A 3 5.32 -2.75 -17.91
CA ARG A 3 4.55 -1.52 -17.61
C ARG A 3 5.12 -0.91 -16.33
N ARG A 4 5.77 0.24 -16.46
CA ARG A 4 6.23 1.06 -15.34
C ARG A 4 5.01 1.73 -14.70
N GLN A 5 4.15 0.95 -14.05
CA GLN A 5 2.89 1.44 -13.50
C GLN A 5 3.06 2.00 -12.08
N LEU A 6 4.01 2.92 -11.91
CA LEU A 6 4.19 3.69 -10.66
C LEU A 6 3.01 4.65 -10.40
N ASN A 7 2.21 4.95 -11.44
CA ASN A 7 1.07 5.88 -11.35
C ASN A 7 -0.22 5.28 -10.77
N SER A 8 -0.39 3.94 -10.73
CA SER A 8 -1.68 3.37 -10.29
C SER A 8 -1.92 3.49 -8.78
N ALA A 9 -0.86 3.45 -7.97
CA ALA A 9 -0.97 3.55 -6.52
C ALA A 9 -1.37 4.96 -6.05
N VAL A 10 -0.80 5.99 -6.68
CA VAL A 10 -1.14 7.40 -6.38
C VAL A 10 -2.58 7.73 -6.80
N HIS A 11 -3.05 7.16 -7.91
CA HIS A 11 -4.44 7.35 -8.34
C HIS A 11 -5.42 6.63 -7.40
N ARG A 12 -5.13 5.39 -6.98
CA ARG A 12 -5.93 4.70 -5.96
C ARG A 12 -6.03 5.48 -4.65
N ARG A 13 -4.95 6.17 -4.25
CA ARG A 13 -4.94 7.04 -3.05
C ARG A 13 -5.86 8.24 -3.15
N ARG A 14 -5.81 8.96 -4.28
CA ARG A 14 -6.73 10.10 -4.49
C ARG A 14 -8.17 9.62 -4.51
N ASN A 15 -8.43 8.48 -5.15
CA ASN A 15 -9.77 7.89 -5.17
C ASN A 15 -10.24 7.52 -3.76
N ALA A 16 -9.36 7.00 -2.89
CA ALA A 16 -9.72 6.71 -1.50
C ALA A 16 -10.17 7.97 -0.74
N LEU A 17 -9.47 9.09 -0.90
CA LEU A 17 -9.84 10.35 -0.25
C LEU A 17 -11.16 10.91 -0.78
N LEU A 18 -11.36 10.88 -2.11
CA LEU A 18 -12.62 11.32 -2.73
C LEU A 18 -13.82 10.51 -2.20
N LEU A 19 -13.69 9.19 -2.16
CA LEU A 19 -14.77 8.32 -1.68
C LEU A 19 -15.06 8.53 -0.17
N LEU A 20 -14.03 8.79 0.63
CA LEU A 20 -14.22 9.18 2.03
C LEU A 20 -14.95 10.52 2.17
N ASP A 21 -14.60 11.51 1.33
CA ASP A 21 -15.28 12.82 1.31
C ASP A 21 -16.74 12.69 0.82
N ASP A 22 -17.04 11.70 -0.05
CA ASP A 22 -18.40 11.32 -0.44
C ASP A 22 -19.17 10.53 0.66
N GLY A 23 -18.59 10.41 1.86
CA GLY A 23 -19.23 9.80 3.02
C GLY A 23 -19.12 8.27 3.10
N TRP A 24 -18.29 7.64 2.27
CA TRP A 24 -18.05 6.20 2.39
C TRP A 24 -17.24 5.88 3.64
N THR A 25 -17.50 4.72 4.25
CA THR A 25 -16.67 4.21 5.34
C THR A 25 -15.32 3.71 4.81
N ALA A 26 -14.30 3.68 5.67
CA ALA A 26 -12.97 3.22 5.30
C ALA A 26 -12.98 1.76 4.80
N GLU A 27 -13.85 0.93 5.36
CA GLU A 27 -14.05 -0.48 5.01
C GLU A 27 -14.62 -0.62 3.60
N ARG A 28 -15.64 0.18 3.27
CA ARG A 28 -16.27 0.17 1.94
C ARG A 28 -15.30 0.67 0.86
N VAL A 29 -14.49 1.68 1.18
CA VAL A 29 -13.43 2.17 0.28
C VAL A 29 -12.34 1.12 0.08
N ALA A 30 -11.93 0.46 1.16
CA ALA A 30 -10.94 -0.61 1.13
C ALA A 30 -11.37 -1.78 0.22
N GLU A 31 -12.62 -2.22 0.35
CA GLU A 31 -13.22 -3.24 -0.51
C GLU A 31 -13.19 -2.81 -1.99
N ALA A 32 -13.70 -1.61 -2.30
CA ALA A 32 -13.78 -1.11 -3.66
C ALA A 32 -12.40 -0.91 -4.34
N LEU A 33 -11.36 -0.62 -3.55
CA LEU A 33 -10.01 -0.35 -4.04
C LEU A 33 -9.05 -1.54 -3.86
N PHE A 34 -9.52 -2.65 -3.30
CA PHE A 34 -8.73 -3.85 -2.99
C PHE A 34 -7.47 -3.54 -2.17
N ILE A 35 -7.64 -2.79 -1.07
CA ILE A 35 -6.58 -2.45 -0.10
C ILE A 35 -7.10 -2.62 1.32
N GLU A 36 -6.20 -2.61 2.31
CA GLU A 36 -6.59 -2.70 3.72
C GLU A 36 -7.28 -1.42 4.21
N ALA A 37 -8.29 -1.55 5.07
CA ALA A 37 -9.00 -0.42 5.67
C ALA A 37 -8.06 0.50 6.47
N GLU A 38 -7.04 -0.05 7.15
CA GLU A 38 -6.06 0.78 7.86
C GLU A 38 -5.20 1.61 6.90
N THR A 39 -4.93 1.09 5.69
CA THR A 39 -4.22 1.85 4.65
C THR A 39 -5.04 3.06 4.21
N VAL A 40 -6.36 2.90 4.08
CA VAL A 40 -7.30 4.02 3.79
C VAL A 40 -7.27 5.06 4.91
N ARG A 41 -7.30 4.64 6.18
CA ARG A 41 -7.24 5.55 7.34
C ARG A 41 -5.91 6.30 7.40
N GLU A 42 -4.80 5.62 7.13
CA GLU A 42 -3.47 6.22 7.07
C GLU A 42 -3.39 7.28 5.95
N HIS A 43 -4.00 7.03 4.78
CA HIS A 43 -4.09 8.04 3.72
C HIS A 43 -4.80 9.32 4.20
N ARG A 44 -5.90 9.19 4.95
CA ARG A 44 -6.62 10.35 5.51
C ARG A 44 -5.78 11.09 6.54
N ARG A 45 -5.09 10.38 7.44
CA ARG A 45 -4.19 10.97 8.45
C ARG A 45 -3.06 11.76 7.78
N LEU A 46 -2.38 11.17 6.79
CA LEU A 46 -1.30 11.83 6.05
C LEU A 46 -1.79 13.03 5.25
N HIS A 47 -2.96 12.92 4.61
CA HIS A 47 -3.55 14.05 3.91
C HIS A 47 -3.91 15.20 4.84
N ALA A 48 -4.45 14.91 6.03
CA ALA A 48 -4.77 15.93 7.02
C ALA A 48 -3.51 16.63 7.56
N ALA A 49 -2.41 15.90 7.73
CA ALA A 49 -1.16 16.45 8.26
C ALA A 49 -0.32 17.21 7.23
N GLU A 50 -0.23 16.70 6.00
CA GLU A 50 0.73 17.18 4.99
C GLU A 50 0.07 17.63 3.67
N GLY A 51 -1.26 17.64 3.62
CA GLY A 51 -2.02 17.95 2.42
C GLY A 51 -1.68 17.02 1.25
N ARG A 52 -1.65 17.59 0.05
CA ARG A 52 -1.39 16.83 -1.18
C ARG A 52 0.01 16.24 -1.26
N ALA A 53 0.98 16.82 -0.54
CA ALA A 53 2.37 16.36 -0.53
C ALA A 53 2.54 15.02 0.23
N GLY A 54 1.76 14.78 1.28
CA GLY A 54 1.80 13.53 2.05
C GLY A 54 1.33 12.29 1.26
N ILE A 55 0.39 12.48 0.34
CA ILE A 55 -0.17 11.38 -0.48
C ILE A 55 0.88 10.76 -1.42
N GLY A 56 1.83 11.57 -1.91
CA GLY A 56 2.87 11.12 -2.84
C GLY A 56 3.99 10.32 -2.17
N ARG A 57 4.20 10.50 -0.86
CA ARG A 57 5.30 9.90 -0.11
C ARG A 57 5.01 8.53 0.46
N LEU A 58 3.74 8.18 0.67
CA LEU A 58 3.43 6.85 1.19
C LEU A 58 3.87 5.82 0.15
N ALA A 59 4.92 5.04 0.44
CA ALA A 59 5.27 3.94 -0.44
C ALA A 59 4.13 2.91 -0.37
N CYS A 60 3.70 2.33 -1.50
CA CYS A 60 3.12 0.98 -1.44
C CYS A 60 4.26 -0.01 -1.16
N ALA A 61 5.00 0.22 -0.08
CA ALA A 61 5.82 -0.81 0.51
C ALA A 61 4.80 -1.69 1.21
N GLY A 62 4.57 -2.89 0.68
CA GLY A 62 3.84 -3.90 1.44
C GLY A 62 4.44 -3.98 2.85
N HIS A 63 3.61 -4.38 3.81
CA HIS A 63 4.04 -4.58 5.18
C HIS A 63 5.34 -5.43 5.24
N ALA A 64 6.30 -5.06 6.09
CA ALA A 64 7.53 -5.84 6.30
C ALA A 64 7.18 -7.25 6.79
N PRO A 65 7.49 -8.33 6.05
CA PRO A 65 6.89 -9.64 6.28
C PRO A 65 7.14 -10.13 7.72
N VAL A 66 6.09 -10.64 8.38
CA VAL A 66 6.19 -11.20 9.73
C VAL A 66 6.84 -12.57 9.60
N LEU A 67 8.17 -12.59 9.65
CA LEU A 67 8.96 -13.81 9.57
C LEU A 67 9.78 -13.96 10.84
N THR A 68 9.83 -15.17 11.38
CA THR A 68 10.84 -15.52 12.37
C THR A 68 12.23 -15.48 11.75
N ALA A 69 13.28 -15.38 12.57
CA ALA A 69 14.66 -15.38 12.11
C ALA A 69 15.00 -16.62 11.25
N GLU A 70 14.42 -17.77 11.61
CA GLU A 70 14.55 -19.02 10.86
C GLU A 70 13.87 -18.96 9.50
N GLN A 71 12.61 -18.50 9.44
CA GLN A 71 11.86 -18.36 8.19
C GLN A 71 12.54 -17.38 7.22
N GLY A 72 13.06 -16.26 7.73
CA GLY A 72 13.82 -15.31 6.93
C GLY A 72 15.11 -15.92 6.37
N THR A 73 15.77 -16.79 7.14
CA THR A 73 16.99 -17.48 6.71
C THR A 73 16.70 -18.55 5.66
N MET A 74 15.63 -19.32 5.83
CA MET A 74 15.18 -20.28 4.81
C MET A 74 14.84 -19.60 3.48
N LEU A 75 14.09 -18.49 3.53
CA LEU A 75 13.71 -17.74 2.34
C LEU A 75 14.93 -17.16 1.58
N ARG A 76 15.96 -16.70 2.30
CA ARG A 76 17.21 -16.25 1.68
C ARG A 76 17.97 -17.40 1.03
N ARG A 77 18.01 -18.58 1.65
CA ARG A 77 18.68 -19.79 1.12
C ARG A 77 17.96 -20.36 -0.10
N SER A 78 16.63 -20.34 -0.14
CA SER A 78 15.86 -20.83 -1.31
C SER A 78 16.04 -19.93 -2.53
N ARG A 79 16.09 -18.61 -2.35
CA ARG A 79 16.37 -17.65 -3.45
C ARG A 79 17.74 -17.83 -4.10
N ARG A 80 18.76 -18.24 -3.32
CA ARG A 80 20.10 -18.53 -3.88
C ARG A 80 20.15 -19.82 -4.69
N ARG A 81 19.22 -20.76 -4.47
CA ARG A 81 19.21 -22.07 -5.12
C ARG A 81 18.39 -22.13 -6.41
N GLY A 82 17.51 -21.16 -6.65
CA GLY A 82 16.67 -21.10 -7.87
C GLY A 82 17.22 -20.21 -8.99
N SER A 83 18.53 -19.92 -9.01
CA SER A 83 19.17 -19.03 -9.99
C SER A 83 20.17 -19.75 -10.91
N THR A 84 19.90 -21.03 -11.18
CA THR A 84 20.55 -21.89 -12.20
C THR A 84 19.45 -22.43 -13.10
#